data_AF-A0AAX4HK68-F1
#
_entry.id   AF-A0AAX4HK68-F1
#
_cell.length_a   1.000
_cell.length_b   1.000
_cell.length_c   1.000
_cell.angle_alpha   90.00
_cell.angle_beta   90.00
_cell.angle_gamma   90.00
#
_symmetry.space_group_name_H-M   'P 1'
#
loop_
_entity.id
_entity.type
_entity.pdbx_description
1 polymer ?
#
loop_
_entity_poly.entity_id
_entity_poly.type
_entity_poly.pdbx_seq_one_letter_code
_entity_poly.pdbx_strand_id
1 'polypeptide(L)'
;MKWTFGLLASVFVLGTSAYATVEVDATKILQIDYAQNGESETLVYLGNGRVVRLDKNSDLIPHLKTSLKKKEWVNVTTTSERELLAVESIPEPEEKGMEEFASTSSIKEYRATVIPTYDEAYKIYKGMNRRYQQESQCYNRAHVWSWEMLTKHQVRSMKVFMFFTRKYIRRYNFEWWFHVAPYVYVREDGKVKEKVMDYRYTYSPVSMKAWTDIFMHNNAECSEVTKYTDYEYTREDPAKGWCMLLKVPMYYYQPIDLEALDKKSKQKDFWGEWDLSNAYREAFGIYTK
;
A
#
# COMPACT_ATOMS: atom_id res chain seq x y z
N MET A 1 49.40 58.38 -24.49
CA MET A 1 48.96 58.28 -23.08
C MET A 1 47.79 57.29 -23.05
N LYS A 2 48.01 56.05 -22.58
CA LYS A 2 47.01 54.97 -22.59
C LYS A 2 46.28 54.92 -21.24
N TRP A 3 44.95 54.99 -21.26
CA TRP A 3 44.10 54.77 -20.10
C TRP A 3 43.50 53.36 -20.20
N THR A 4 43.77 52.51 -19.21
CA THR A 4 43.16 51.18 -19.06
C THR A 4 42.15 51.23 -17.92
N PHE A 5 40.87 51.05 -18.24
CA PHE A 5 39.79 50.80 -17.28
C PHE A 5 39.80 49.31 -16.89
N GLY A 6 39.95 49.03 -15.59
CA GLY A 6 39.74 47.70 -15.03
C GLY A 6 38.30 47.58 -14.53
N LEU A 7 37.54 46.66 -15.12
CA LEU A 7 36.20 46.29 -14.67
C LEU A 7 36.33 45.10 -13.70
N LEU A 8 36.05 45.29 -12.41
CA LEU A 8 35.90 44.21 -11.44
C LEU A 8 34.48 43.63 -11.56
N ALA A 9 34.36 42.40 -12.04
CA ALA A 9 33.12 41.64 -11.99
C ALA A 9 33.07 40.82 -10.70
N SER A 10 32.24 41.24 -9.74
CA SER A 10 31.95 40.46 -8.54
C SER A 10 30.95 39.35 -8.85
N VAL A 11 31.40 38.10 -8.86
CA VAL A 11 30.55 36.91 -8.96
C VAL A 11 29.95 36.63 -7.58
N PHE A 12 28.67 36.92 -7.40
CA PHE A 12 27.90 36.45 -6.24
C PHE A 12 27.52 34.98 -6.47
N VAL A 13 28.17 34.07 -5.74
CA VAL A 13 27.75 32.67 -5.66
C VAL A 13 26.65 32.58 -4.61
N LEU A 14 25.39 32.59 -5.07
CA LEU A 14 24.25 32.25 -4.22
C LEU A 14 24.27 30.73 -4.01
N GLY A 15 24.80 30.29 -2.87
CA GLY A 15 24.70 28.89 -2.45
C GLY A 15 23.26 28.56 -2.08
N THR A 16 22.53 27.92 -3.00
CA THR A 16 21.25 27.30 -2.67
C THR A 16 21.53 26.03 -1.88
N SER A 17 21.53 26.13 -0.55
CA SER A 17 21.47 24.94 0.31
C SER A 17 20.14 24.24 0.03
N ALA A 18 20.21 23.10 -0.65
CA ALA A 18 19.06 22.23 -0.86
C ALA A 18 18.58 21.74 0.52
N TYR A 19 17.46 22.27 1.00
CA TYR A 19 16.79 21.74 2.17
C TYR A 19 16.17 20.40 1.76
N ALA A 20 16.74 19.30 2.27
CA ALA A 20 16.10 18.00 2.15
C ALA A 20 14.73 18.06 2.84
N THR A 21 13.67 17.75 2.11
CA THR A 21 12.33 17.63 2.72
C THR A 21 12.33 16.43 3.64
N VAL A 22 11.84 16.65 4.86
CA VAL A 22 11.74 15.63 5.89
C VAL A 22 10.27 15.25 6.07
N GLU A 23 9.98 13.97 6.00
CA GLU A 23 8.65 13.41 6.22
C GLU A 23 8.62 12.65 7.55
N VAL A 24 7.50 12.71 8.28
CA VAL A 24 7.31 11.99 9.53
C VAL A 24 6.01 11.19 9.44
N ASP A 25 6.14 9.86 9.51
CA ASP A 25 5.01 8.93 9.44
C ASP A 25 4.85 8.15 10.76
N ALA A 26 3.64 8.16 11.33
CA ALA A 26 3.27 7.27 12.42
C ALA A 26 2.86 5.89 11.85
N THR A 27 3.60 4.83 12.21
CA THR A 27 3.42 3.50 11.59
C THR A 27 3.95 2.38 12.49
N LYS A 28 3.80 1.13 12.04
CA LYS A 28 4.48 -0.04 12.64
C LYS A 28 5.62 -0.50 11.74
N ILE A 29 6.70 -1.00 12.34
CA ILE A 29 7.72 -1.76 11.60
C ILE A 29 7.19 -3.18 11.42
N LEU A 30 7.01 -3.61 10.17
CA LEU A 30 6.51 -4.95 9.85
C LEU A 30 7.63 -5.94 9.56
N GLN A 31 8.73 -5.46 8.99
CA GLN A 31 9.80 -6.30 8.47
C GLN A 31 11.09 -5.49 8.32
N ILE A 32 12.22 -6.15 8.56
CA ILE A 32 13.56 -5.63 8.28
C ILE A 32 14.27 -6.66 7.39
N ASP A 33 14.59 -6.26 6.16
CA ASP A 33 15.37 -7.04 5.21
C ASP A 33 16.81 -6.52 5.19
N TYR A 34 17.67 -7.20 5.93
CA TYR A 34 19.08 -6.83 6.08
C TYR A 34 19.83 -6.89 4.75
N ALA A 35 20.74 -5.93 4.56
CA ALA A 35 21.68 -5.95 3.45
C ALA A 35 22.41 -7.30 3.39
N GLN A 36 22.36 -7.97 2.24
CA GLN A 36 23.13 -9.18 1.93
C GLN A 36 24.47 -8.81 1.27
N ASN A 37 25.29 -9.82 0.96
CA ASN A 37 26.61 -9.62 0.37
C ASN A 37 26.55 -8.74 -0.90
N GLY A 38 27.27 -7.62 -0.86
CA GLY A 38 27.31 -6.64 -1.96
C GLY A 38 26.23 -5.55 -1.90
N GLU A 39 25.26 -5.66 -0.99
CA GLU A 39 24.27 -4.61 -0.74
C GLU A 39 24.83 -3.61 0.29
N SER A 40 24.52 -2.33 0.09
CA SER A 40 24.87 -1.24 1.01
C SER A 40 23.78 -0.95 2.03
N GLU A 41 22.56 -1.42 1.79
CA GLU A 41 21.38 -0.94 2.50
C GLU A 41 20.46 -2.06 2.96
N THR A 42 19.94 -1.85 4.17
CA THR A 42 18.82 -2.57 4.77
C THR A 42 17.52 -1.92 4.32
N LEU A 43 16.52 -2.73 4.00
CA LEU A 43 15.16 -2.24 3.71
C LEU A 43 14.27 -2.43 4.94
N VAL A 44 13.48 -1.41 5.26
CA VAL A 44 12.53 -1.43 6.38
C VAL A 44 11.12 -1.25 5.83
N TYR A 45 10.27 -2.23 6.10
CA TYR A 45 8.91 -2.31 5.56
C TYR A 45 7.94 -1.79 6.62
N LEU A 46 7.17 -0.77 6.25
CA LEU A 46 6.30 -0.04 7.15
C LEU A 46 4.84 -0.50 7.02
N GLY A 47 4.08 -0.35 8.10
CA GLY A 47 2.65 -0.70 8.19
C GLY A 47 1.77 0.00 7.16
N ASN A 48 2.13 1.21 6.76
CA ASN A 48 1.45 2.00 5.73
C ASN A 48 1.77 1.55 4.29
N GLY A 49 2.63 0.54 4.09
CA GLY A 49 2.98 0.03 2.76
C GLY A 49 4.27 0.57 2.17
N ARG A 50 4.86 1.62 2.77
CA ARG A 50 6.14 2.18 2.31
C ARG A 50 7.32 1.28 2.67
N VAL A 51 8.37 1.38 1.87
CA VAL A 51 9.69 0.80 2.10
C VAL A 51 10.71 1.93 2.19
N VAL A 52 11.38 1.99 3.34
CA VAL A 52 12.44 2.98 3.60
C VAL A 52 13.80 2.27 3.67
N ARG A 53 14.85 3.03 3.38
CA ARG A 53 16.22 2.52 3.22
C ARG A 53 17.06 2.96 4.39
N LEU A 54 17.96 2.10 4.82
CA LEU A 54 18.84 2.37 5.95
C LEU A 54 20.24 1.84 5.62
N ASP A 55 21.29 2.62 5.91
CA ASP A 55 22.66 2.12 5.79
C ASP A 55 22.83 0.83 6.60
N LYS A 56 23.50 -0.17 6.03
CA LYS A 56 23.66 -1.49 6.65
C LYS A 56 24.39 -1.46 8.00
N ASN A 57 25.17 -0.42 8.26
CA ASN A 57 25.90 -0.21 9.51
C ASN A 57 25.22 0.82 10.43
N SER A 58 23.99 1.24 10.14
CA SER A 58 23.31 2.26 10.93
C SER A 58 23.08 1.83 12.38
N ASP A 59 23.32 2.76 13.30
CA ASP A 59 23.02 2.64 14.73
C ASP A 59 21.51 2.56 15.05
N LEU A 60 20.64 2.76 14.05
CA LEU A 60 19.19 2.59 14.21
C LEU A 60 18.74 1.12 14.15
N ILE A 61 19.57 0.20 13.65
CA ILE A 61 19.21 -1.23 13.48
C ILE A 61 18.77 -1.88 14.82
N PRO A 62 19.45 -1.70 15.96
CA PRO A 62 19.01 -2.23 17.24
C PRO A 62 17.64 -1.69 17.69
N HIS A 63 17.36 -0.41 17.42
CA HIS A 63 16.07 0.22 17.75
C HIS A 63 14.95 -0.39 16.91
N LEU A 64 15.14 -0.48 15.59
CA LEU A 64 14.20 -1.13 14.68
C LEU A 64 13.90 -2.58 15.06
N LYS A 65 14.93 -3.36 15.43
CA LYS A 65 14.76 -4.75 15.91
C LYS A 65 13.87 -4.81 17.15
N THR A 66 14.10 -3.90 18.09
CA THR A 66 13.29 -3.78 19.31
C THR A 66 11.84 -3.45 18.97
N SER A 67 11.60 -2.44 18.14
CA SER A 67 10.25 -2.02 17.76
C SER A 67 9.50 -3.10 16.99
N LEU A 68 10.16 -3.78 16.03
CA LEU A 68 9.59 -4.92 15.31
C LEU A 68 9.18 -6.05 16.26
N LYS A 69 10.05 -6.40 17.22
CA LYS A 69 9.76 -7.46 18.21
C LYS A 69 8.58 -7.11 19.10
N LYS A 70 8.51 -5.84 19.55
CA LYS A 70 7.42 -5.34 20.40
C LYS A 70 6.12 -5.08 19.64
N LYS A 71 6.17 -5.01 18.30
CA LYS A 71 5.06 -4.58 17.43
C LYS A 71 4.50 -3.21 17.83
N GLU A 72 5.37 -2.34 18.33
CA GLU A 72 4.99 -1.00 18.78
C GLU A 72 4.83 -0.04 17.61
N TRP A 73 4.10 1.05 17.86
CA TRP A 73 4.02 2.16 16.94
C TRP A 73 5.28 3.03 17.04
N VAL A 74 5.69 3.58 15.91
CA VAL A 74 6.85 4.45 15.80
C VAL A 74 6.53 5.66 14.91
N ASN A 75 7.15 6.79 15.22
CA ASN A 75 7.36 7.87 14.25
C ASN A 75 8.63 7.56 13.46
N VAL A 76 8.49 7.45 12.14
CA VAL A 76 9.58 7.23 11.20
C VAL A 76 9.85 8.56 10.50
N THR A 77 11.08 9.06 10.62
CA THR A 77 11.52 10.29 9.95
C THR A 77 12.37 9.95 8.73
N THR A 78 12.00 10.40 7.54
CA THR A 78 12.70 10.08 6.28
C THR A 78 13.03 11.29 5.41
N THR A 79 14.02 11.15 4.54
CA THR A 79 14.28 12.08 3.43
C THR A 79 13.31 11.84 2.26
N SER A 80 13.33 12.74 1.26
CA SER A 80 12.64 12.55 -0.03
C SER A 80 13.10 11.31 -0.80
N GLU A 81 14.34 10.88 -0.58
CA GLU A 81 14.93 9.67 -1.18
C GLU A 81 14.59 8.40 -0.38
N ARG A 82 13.75 8.54 0.67
CA ARG A 82 13.31 7.48 1.59
C ARG A 82 14.44 6.91 2.43
N GLU A 83 15.46 7.71 2.71
CA GLU A 83 16.49 7.35 3.70
C GLU A 83 15.93 7.56 5.10
N LEU A 84 16.07 6.55 5.95
CA LEU A 84 15.60 6.56 7.32
C LEU A 84 16.58 7.33 8.22
N LEU A 85 16.12 8.46 8.76
CA LEU A 85 16.91 9.36 9.60
C LEU A 85 16.72 9.11 11.09
N ALA A 86 15.48 8.82 11.52
CA ALA A 86 15.15 8.60 12.91
C ALA A 86 13.94 7.68 13.07
N VAL A 87 13.90 6.99 14.21
CA VAL A 87 12.78 6.16 14.64
C VAL A 87 12.53 6.43 16.12
N GLU A 88 11.33 6.87 16.46
CA GLU A 88 10.93 7.15 17.83
C GLU A 88 9.69 6.33 18.19
N SER A 89 9.76 5.54 19.27
CA SER A 89 8.60 4.80 19.77
C SER A 89 7.54 5.78 20.25
N ILE A 90 6.29 5.58 19.83
CA ILE A 90 5.14 6.37 20.27
C ILE A 90 4.11 5.46 20.94
N PRO A 91 3.24 6.02 21.81
CA PRO A 91 2.08 5.29 22.29
C PRO A 91 1.27 4.76 21.10
N GLU A 92 0.73 3.55 21.26
CA GLU A 92 -0.26 3.05 20.32
C GLU A 92 -1.39 4.08 20.25
N PRO A 93 -1.76 4.57 19.04
CA PRO A 93 -2.90 5.44 18.87
C PRO A 93 -4.09 4.78 19.56
N GLU A 94 -4.82 5.51 20.41
CA GLU A 94 -6.00 4.97 21.08
C GLU A 94 -6.96 4.41 20.01
N GLU A 95 -6.99 3.10 19.86
CA GLU A 95 -7.99 2.39 19.08
C GLU A 95 -9.30 2.46 19.87
N LYS A 96 -9.97 3.62 19.79
CA LYS A 96 -11.29 3.80 20.39
C LYS A 96 -12.27 2.83 19.74
N GLY A 97 -12.54 1.73 20.44
CA GLY A 97 -13.66 0.85 20.14
C GLY A 97 -13.41 -0.23 19.10
N MET A 98 -12.18 -0.74 18.95
CA MET A 98 -12.00 -2.08 18.40
C MET A 98 -12.45 -3.12 19.44
N GLU A 99 -13.74 -3.14 19.77
CA GLU A 99 -14.32 -4.35 20.33
C GLU A 99 -14.04 -5.47 19.33
N GLU A 100 -13.32 -6.48 19.79
CA GLU A 100 -12.99 -7.67 19.04
C GLU A 100 -14.31 -8.41 18.76
N PHE A 101 -15.07 -7.95 17.76
CA PHE A 101 -16.19 -8.67 17.18
C PHE A 101 -15.60 -9.85 16.41
N ALA A 102 -15.14 -10.85 17.17
CA ALA A 102 -14.84 -12.18 16.69
C ALA A 102 -16.17 -12.81 16.27
N SER A 103 -16.64 -12.44 15.08
CA SER A 103 -17.68 -13.19 14.40
C SER A 103 -17.09 -14.57 14.10
N THR A 104 -17.54 -15.58 14.85
CA THR A 104 -17.22 -17.00 14.59
C THR A 104 -18.01 -17.55 13.41
N SER A 105 -18.76 -16.69 12.71
CA SER A 105 -19.35 -16.95 11.40
C SER A 105 -18.26 -17.45 10.46
N SER A 106 -18.34 -18.72 10.10
CA SER A 106 -17.58 -19.24 8.98
C SER A 106 -18.03 -18.48 7.72
N ILE A 107 -17.11 -17.86 6.98
CA ILE A 107 -17.26 -17.31 5.61
C ILE A 107 -17.65 -18.43 4.64
N LYS A 108 -18.74 -19.15 4.91
CA LYS A 108 -19.18 -20.21 4.02
C LYS A 108 -19.80 -19.67 2.75
N GLU A 109 -20.16 -18.38 2.67
CA GLU A 109 -20.83 -17.87 1.48
C GLU A 109 -20.52 -16.40 1.11
N TYR A 110 -19.26 -15.97 1.13
CA TYR A 110 -18.96 -14.72 0.41
C TYR A 110 -19.15 -14.95 -1.10
N ARG A 111 -20.15 -14.29 -1.68
CA ARG A 111 -20.43 -14.32 -3.11
C ARG A 111 -20.34 -12.92 -3.67
N ALA A 112 -19.29 -12.68 -4.46
CA ALA A 112 -19.12 -11.44 -5.18
C ALA A 112 -20.22 -11.26 -6.23
N THR A 113 -20.64 -10.02 -6.44
CA THR A 113 -21.64 -9.70 -7.47
C THR A 113 -21.02 -9.85 -8.85
N VAL A 114 -21.73 -10.51 -9.78
CA VAL A 114 -21.40 -10.50 -11.21
C VAL A 114 -22.21 -9.40 -11.88
N ILE A 115 -21.52 -8.34 -12.29
CA ILE A 115 -22.12 -7.19 -12.97
C ILE A 115 -22.52 -7.61 -14.41
N PRO A 116 -23.78 -7.39 -14.82
CA PRO A 116 -24.30 -7.83 -16.11
C PRO A 116 -23.53 -7.35 -17.36
N THR A 117 -22.96 -6.15 -17.34
CA THR A 117 -22.29 -5.54 -18.51
C THR A 117 -21.09 -4.69 -18.11
N TYR A 118 -20.17 -4.49 -19.06
CA TYR A 118 -19.06 -3.55 -18.89
C TYR A 118 -19.54 -2.11 -18.66
N ASP A 119 -20.57 -1.67 -19.38
CA ASP A 119 -21.12 -0.30 -19.23
C ASP A 119 -21.65 -0.04 -17.81
N GLU A 120 -22.28 -1.03 -17.19
CA GLU A 120 -22.71 -0.94 -15.80
C GLU A 120 -21.53 -0.87 -14.83
N ALA A 121 -20.50 -1.70 -15.04
CA ALA A 121 -19.25 -1.61 -14.27
C ALA A 121 -18.58 -0.24 -14.43
N TYR A 122 -18.57 0.31 -15.65
CA TYR A 122 -18.05 1.65 -15.92
C TYR A 122 -18.87 2.75 -15.22
N LYS A 123 -20.20 2.66 -15.19
CA LYS A 123 -21.06 3.60 -14.44
C LYS A 123 -20.74 3.58 -12.95
N ILE A 124 -20.61 2.39 -12.36
CA ILE A 124 -20.20 2.22 -10.95
C ILE A 124 -18.83 2.85 -10.73
N TYR A 125 -17.85 2.55 -11.59
CA TYR A 125 -16.50 3.10 -11.54
C TYR A 125 -16.49 4.64 -11.55
N LYS A 126 -17.30 5.25 -12.43
CA LYS A 126 -17.42 6.71 -12.51
C LYS A 126 -18.13 7.34 -11.31
N GLY A 127 -18.93 6.57 -10.58
CA GLY A 127 -19.62 6.98 -9.35
C GLY A 127 -18.77 6.88 -8.07
N MET A 128 -17.60 6.26 -8.13
CA MET A 128 -16.70 6.13 -6.98
C MET A 128 -16.19 7.50 -6.50
N ASN A 129 -15.99 7.67 -5.19
CA ASN A 129 -15.47 8.92 -4.64
C ASN A 129 -14.07 9.26 -5.18
N ARG A 130 -13.96 10.44 -5.82
CA ARG A 130 -12.75 10.94 -6.48
C ARG A 130 -12.00 11.99 -5.68
N ARG A 131 -12.56 12.45 -4.55
CA ARG A 131 -12.03 13.56 -3.75
C ARG A 131 -10.98 13.08 -2.75
N TYR A 132 -10.19 12.09 -3.13
CA TYR A 132 -9.18 11.55 -2.23
C TYR A 132 -8.01 12.53 -2.09
N GLN A 133 -7.36 12.53 -0.93
CA GLN A 133 -6.14 13.26 -0.67
C GLN A 133 -4.99 12.67 -1.48
N GLN A 134 -4.07 13.52 -1.93
CA GLN A 134 -2.93 13.09 -2.74
C GLN A 134 -2.07 12.03 -2.03
N GLU A 135 -1.84 12.23 -0.73
CA GLU A 135 -1.03 11.36 0.14
C GLU A 135 -1.82 10.23 0.79
N SER A 136 -3.06 9.99 0.35
CA SER A 136 -3.88 8.91 0.89
C SER A 136 -3.25 7.54 0.60
N GLN A 137 -3.38 6.62 1.55
CA GLN A 137 -2.91 5.25 1.37
C GLN A 137 -3.88 4.42 0.51
N CYS A 138 -3.35 3.48 -0.28
CA CYS A 138 -4.15 2.68 -1.20
C CYS A 138 -5.22 1.83 -0.49
N TYR A 139 -4.88 1.27 0.67
CA TYR A 139 -5.82 0.47 1.47
C TYR A 139 -7.00 1.31 1.98
N ASN A 140 -6.79 2.57 2.36
CA ASN A 140 -7.87 3.49 2.75
C ASN A 140 -8.85 3.70 1.59
N ARG A 141 -8.32 4.05 0.41
CA ARG A 141 -9.14 4.25 -0.79
C ARG A 141 -9.89 2.99 -1.18
N ALA A 142 -9.20 1.85 -1.26
CA ALA A 142 -9.80 0.58 -1.65
C ALA A 142 -10.91 0.15 -0.67
N HIS A 143 -10.71 0.38 0.63
CA HIS A 143 -11.70 0.07 1.66
C HIS A 143 -12.96 0.93 1.50
N VAL A 144 -12.81 2.26 1.39
CA VAL A 144 -13.94 3.17 1.14
C VAL A 144 -14.66 2.84 -0.16
N TRP A 145 -13.92 2.66 -1.25
CA TRP A 145 -14.52 2.35 -2.55
C TRP A 145 -15.33 1.06 -2.55
N SER A 146 -14.81 0.00 -1.93
CA SER A 146 -15.56 -1.25 -1.76
C SER A 146 -16.84 -1.06 -0.92
N TRP A 147 -16.78 -0.26 0.15
CA TRP A 147 -17.96 0.07 0.95
C TRP A 147 -19.01 0.85 0.15
N GLU A 148 -18.57 1.83 -0.64
CA GLU A 148 -19.46 2.63 -1.49
C GLU A 148 -20.09 1.79 -2.62
N MET A 149 -19.35 0.85 -3.20
CA MET A 149 -19.90 -0.11 -4.16
C MET A 149 -21.02 -0.95 -3.53
N LEU A 150 -20.84 -1.43 -2.29
CA LEU A 150 -21.88 -2.17 -1.58
C LEU A 150 -23.09 -1.29 -1.29
N THR A 151 -22.89 -0.13 -0.65
CA THR A 151 -23.99 0.68 -0.12
C THR A 151 -24.75 1.47 -1.19
N LYS A 152 -24.05 2.03 -2.18
CA LYS A 152 -24.65 2.87 -3.22
C LYS A 152 -25.10 2.07 -4.44
N HIS A 153 -24.48 0.92 -4.70
CA HIS A 153 -24.71 0.14 -5.93
C HIS A 153 -25.12 -1.32 -5.68
N GLN A 154 -25.21 -1.77 -4.43
CA GLN A 154 -25.51 -3.18 -4.08
C GLN A 154 -24.51 -4.17 -4.71
N VAL A 155 -23.26 -3.74 -4.93
CA VAL A 155 -22.20 -4.55 -5.52
C VAL A 155 -21.24 -5.04 -4.43
N ARG A 156 -21.25 -6.35 -4.22
CA ARG A 156 -20.25 -7.05 -3.40
C ARG A 156 -18.98 -7.22 -4.21
N SER A 157 -18.08 -6.26 -4.09
CA SER A 157 -16.75 -6.31 -4.73
C SER A 157 -15.84 -7.36 -4.08
N MET A 158 -14.72 -7.68 -4.71
CA MET A 158 -13.60 -8.35 -4.07
C MET A 158 -12.46 -7.34 -3.90
N LYS A 159 -11.38 -7.72 -3.22
CA LYS A 159 -10.12 -6.98 -3.18
C LYS A 159 -8.97 -7.84 -3.68
N VAL A 160 -8.08 -7.23 -4.43
CA VAL A 160 -6.81 -7.84 -4.84
C VAL A 160 -5.68 -7.06 -4.20
N PHE A 161 -4.86 -7.76 -3.43
CA PHE A 161 -3.61 -7.28 -2.89
C PHE A 161 -2.49 -7.74 -3.82
N MET A 162 -1.69 -6.79 -4.30
CA MET A 162 -0.48 -7.02 -5.07
C MET A 162 0.72 -6.80 -4.16
N PHE A 163 1.47 -7.85 -3.87
CA PHE A 163 2.69 -7.79 -3.07
C PHE A 163 3.92 -7.79 -3.95
N PHE A 164 4.88 -6.90 -3.68
CA PHE A 164 6.14 -6.83 -4.41
C PHE A 164 7.22 -7.64 -3.69
N THR A 165 8.00 -8.43 -4.42
CA THR A 165 9.07 -9.23 -3.81
C THR A 165 10.28 -8.36 -3.48
N ARG A 166 11.14 -8.85 -2.57
CA ARG A 166 12.45 -8.22 -2.27
C ARG A 166 13.25 -7.94 -3.54
N LYS A 167 13.26 -8.92 -4.45
CA LYS A 167 13.91 -8.84 -5.77
C LYS A 167 13.41 -7.64 -6.57
N TYR A 168 12.10 -7.42 -6.62
CA TYR A 168 11.51 -6.30 -7.36
C TYR A 168 11.84 -4.95 -6.71
N ILE A 169 11.62 -4.85 -5.41
CA ILE A 169 11.85 -3.63 -4.62
C ILE A 169 13.31 -3.18 -4.76
N ARG A 170 14.28 -4.09 -4.59
CA ARG A 170 15.70 -3.78 -4.74
C ARG A 170 16.09 -3.44 -6.17
N ARG A 171 15.57 -4.17 -7.17
CA ARG A 171 15.94 -3.96 -8.59
C ARG A 171 15.49 -2.59 -9.11
N TYR A 172 14.29 -2.17 -8.73
CA TYR A 172 13.66 -0.95 -9.25
C TYR A 172 13.64 0.19 -8.24
N ASN A 173 14.25 0.01 -7.06
CA ASN A 173 14.15 0.93 -5.93
C ASN A 173 12.67 1.31 -5.66
N PHE A 174 11.77 0.32 -5.67
CA PHE A 174 10.34 0.57 -5.59
C PHE A 174 9.94 0.99 -4.17
N GLU A 175 9.02 1.93 -4.02
CA GLU A 175 8.73 2.54 -2.71
C GLU A 175 7.66 1.85 -1.90
N TRP A 176 6.86 0.99 -2.52
CA TRP A 176 5.80 0.25 -1.85
C TRP A 176 6.11 -1.24 -1.83
N TRP A 177 5.78 -1.93 -0.73
CA TRP A 177 5.87 -3.39 -0.68
C TRP A 177 4.53 -4.08 -0.96
N PHE A 178 3.43 -3.31 -0.99
CA PHE A 178 2.16 -3.78 -1.51
C PHE A 178 1.32 -2.65 -2.11
N HIS A 179 0.34 -3.03 -2.93
CA HIS A 179 -0.75 -2.19 -3.38
C HIS A 179 -2.06 -2.97 -3.30
N VAL A 180 -3.19 -2.29 -3.14
CA VAL A 180 -4.51 -2.94 -3.09
C VAL A 180 -5.54 -2.12 -3.83
N ALA A 181 -6.42 -2.83 -4.54
CA ALA A 181 -7.57 -2.24 -5.21
C ALA A 181 -8.79 -3.17 -5.10
N PRO A 182 -10.00 -2.61 -5.15
CA PRO A 182 -11.18 -3.43 -5.34
C PRO A 182 -11.24 -3.96 -6.78
N TYR A 183 -11.82 -5.14 -6.96
CA TYR A 183 -12.16 -5.67 -8.27
C TYR A 183 -13.56 -6.29 -8.26
N VAL A 184 -14.14 -6.43 -9.44
CA VAL A 184 -15.50 -6.97 -9.64
C VAL A 184 -15.48 -8.01 -10.74
N TYR A 185 -16.50 -8.87 -10.75
CA TYR A 185 -16.77 -9.78 -11.86
C TYR A 185 -17.74 -9.12 -12.82
N VAL A 186 -17.43 -9.14 -14.12
CA VAL A 186 -18.25 -8.52 -15.17
C VAL A 186 -18.53 -9.54 -16.26
N ARG A 187 -19.77 -9.60 -16.74
CA ARG A 187 -20.12 -10.42 -17.91
C ARG A 187 -19.81 -9.64 -19.20
N GLU A 188 -18.90 -10.17 -20.00
CA GLU A 188 -18.47 -9.64 -21.31
C GLU A 188 -18.35 -10.81 -22.29
N ASP A 189 -19.00 -10.70 -23.45
CA ASP A 189 -18.93 -11.72 -24.52
C ASP A 189 -19.34 -13.12 -24.03
N GLY A 190 -20.34 -13.18 -23.15
CA GLY A 190 -20.81 -14.43 -22.54
C GLY A 190 -19.87 -15.04 -21.48
N LYS A 191 -18.76 -14.39 -21.15
CA LYS A 191 -17.79 -14.84 -20.14
C LYS A 191 -17.78 -13.91 -18.93
N VAL A 192 -17.49 -14.46 -17.75
CA VAL A 192 -17.26 -13.66 -16.54
C VAL A 192 -15.77 -13.33 -16.48
N LYS A 193 -15.44 -12.03 -16.47
CA LYS A 193 -14.07 -11.51 -16.43
C LYS A 193 -13.86 -10.66 -15.17
N GLU A 194 -12.65 -10.68 -14.63
CA GLU A 194 -12.26 -9.81 -13.53
C GLU A 194 -11.92 -8.40 -14.04
N LYS A 195 -12.42 -7.38 -13.35
CA LYS A 195 -12.09 -5.98 -13.63
C LYS A 195 -11.67 -5.25 -12.36
N VAL A 196 -10.47 -4.69 -12.36
CA VAL A 196 -9.96 -3.89 -11.25
C VAL A 196 -10.52 -2.47 -11.34
N MET A 197 -10.95 -1.95 -10.19
CA MET A 197 -11.68 -0.69 -10.02
C MET A 197 -10.81 0.34 -9.29
N ASP A 198 -9.58 0.56 -9.78
CA ASP A 198 -8.60 1.45 -9.14
C ASP A 198 -8.65 2.86 -9.73
N TYR A 199 -9.51 3.70 -9.16
CA TYR A 199 -9.72 5.07 -9.67
C TYR A 199 -8.47 5.96 -9.62
N ARG A 200 -7.48 5.63 -8.78
CA ARG A 200 -6.26 6.45 -8.65
C ARG A 200 -5.36 6.30 -9.87
N TYR A 201 -5.29 5.09 -10.42
CA TYR A 201 -4.28 4.73 -11.42
C TYR A 201 -4.87 4.39 -12.80
N THR A 202 -6.19 4.26 -12.92
CA THR A 202 -6.85 3.97 -14.19
C THR A 202 -7.89 5.05 -14.54
N TYR A 203 -8.43 5.01 -15.76
CA TYR A 203 -9.54 5.88 -16.20
C TYR A 203 -10.86 5.11 -16.41
N SER A 204 -10.83 3.78 -16.27
CA SER A 204 -11.94 2.85 -16.46
C SER A 204 -11.67 1.55 -15.68
N PRO A 205 -12.65 0.64 -15.56
CA PRO A 205 -12.37 -0.73 -15.17
C PRO A 205 -11.42 -1.39 -16.17
N VAL A 206 -10.35 -2.01 -15.68
CA VAL A 206 -9.31 -2.66 -16.50
C VAL A 206 -9.14 -4.13 -16.13
N SER A 207 -8.52 -4.93 -16.98
CA SER A 207 -8.18 -6.31 -16.63
C SER A 207 -7.13 -6.35 -15.50
N MET A 208 -7.03 -7.49 -14.80
CA MET A 208 -6.01 -7.69 -13.76
C MET A 208 -4.60 -7.39 -14.29
N LYS A 209 -4.24 -7.94 -15.46
CA LYS A 209 -2.92 -7.73 -16.09
C LYS A 209 -2.66 -6.25 -16.41
N ALA A 210 -3.64 -5.56 -17.00
CA ALA A 210 -3.49 -4.14 -17.32
C ALA A 210 -3.31 -3.30 -16.05
N TRP A 211 -3.93 -3.68 -14.93
CA TRP A 211 -3.71 -3.02 -13.64
C TRP A 211 -2.33 -3.33 -13.05
N THR A 212 -1.88 -4.59 -13.06
CA THR A 212 -0.54 -4.94 -12.55
C THR A 212 0.58 -4.27 -13.34
N ASP A 213 0.41 -4.11 -14.66
CA ASP A 213 1.41 -3.51 -15.55
C ASP A 213 1.67 -2.03 -15.27
N ILE A 214 0.74 -1.34 -14.60
CA ILE A 214 0.97 0.04 -14.14
C ILE A 214 2.12 0.08 -13.13
N PHE A 215 2.23 -0.95 -12.30
CA PHE A 215 3.21 -1.01 -11.22
C PHE A 215 4.45 -1.82 -11.57
N MET A 216 4.39 -2.71 -12.58
CA MET A 216 5.46 -3.63 -12.96
C MET A 216 6.34 -3.09 -14.09
N HIS A 217 7.48 -2.47 -13.75
CA HIS A 217 8.45 -1.91 -14.70
C HIS A 217 9.01 -2.92 -15.72
N ASN A 218 8.94 -4.21 -15.43
CA ASN A 218 9.40 -5.30 -16.29
C ASN A 218 8.27 -6.07 -16.99
N ASN A 219 7.01 -5.64 -16.83
CA ASN A 219 5.82 -6.34 -17.33
C ASN A 219 5.72 -7.81 -16.91
N ALA A 220 6.39 -8.20 -15.82
CA ALA A 220 6.36 -9.58 -15.33
C ALA A 220 4.96 -9.96 -14.84
N GLU A 221 4.59 -11.23 -15.05
CA GLU A 221 3.35 -11.76 -14.50
C GLU A 221 3.47 -12.00 -12.98
N CYS A 222 2.45 -11.57 -12.25
CA CYS A 222 2.33 -11.81 -10.81
C CYS A 222 1.65 -13.14 -10.55
N SER A 223 2.27 -13.98 -9.71
CA SER A 223 1.68 -15.27 -9.35
C SER A 223 0.50 -15.10 -8.40
N GLU A 224 -0.62 -15.77 -8.64
CA GLU A 224 -1.73 -15.80 -7.70
C GLU A 224 -1.42 -16.74 -6.53
N VAL A 225 -1.66 -16.27 -5.30
CA VAL A 225 -1.49 -17.04 -4.06
C VAL A 225 -2.79 -16.99 -3.25
N THR A 226 -2.95 -17.97 -2.35
CA THR A 226 -4.18 -18.09 -1.52
C THR A 226 -3.94 -17.73 -0.06
N LYS A 227 -2.68 -17.75 0.38
CA LYS A 227 -2.28 -17.49 1.76
C LYS A 227 -1.27 -16.36 1.81
N TYR A 228 -1.32 -15.58 2.89
CA TYR A 228 -0.35 -14.52 3.11
C TYR A 228 1.06 -15.06 3.36
N THR A 229 1.15 -16.22 4.03
CA THR A 229 2.41 -16.94 4.25
C THR A 229 3.08 -17.39 2.96
N ASP A 230 2.33 -17.66 1.89
CA ASP A 230 2.92 -17.93 0.57
C ASP A 230 3.78 -16.73 0.14
N TYR A 231 3.29 -15.50 0.27
CA TYR A 231 4.08 -14.30 0.02
C TYR A 231 5.29 -14.18 0.97
N GLU A 232 5.10 -14.41 2.28
CA GLU A 232 6.21 -14.31 3.25
C GLU A 232 7.36 -15.28 2.94
N TYR A 233 7.05 -16.50 2.51
CA TYR A 233 8.06 -17.51 2.16
C TYR A 233 8.76 -17.24 0.84
N THR A 234 8.05 -16.65 -0.12
CA THR A 234 8.53 -16.51 -1.49
C THR A 234 9.22 -15.18 -1.76
N ARG A 235 8.90 -14.12 -1.01
CA ARG A 235 9.52 -12.80 -1.21
C ARG A 235 11.06 -12.80 -1.07
N GLU A 236 11.61 -13.73 -0.30
CA GLU A 236 13.06 -13.88 -0.07
C GLU A 236 13.74 -14.75 -1.13
N ASP A 237 12.98 -15.52 -1.91
CA ASP A 237 13.50 -16.44 -2.90
C ASP A 237 13.72 -15.72 -4.25
N PRO A 238 14.97 -15.50 -4.68
CA PRO A 238 15.26 -14.78 -5.92
C PRO A 238 14.76 -15.51 -7.18
N ALA A 239 14.44 -16.81 -7.09
CA ALA A 239 13.84 -17.58 -8.16
C ALA A 239 12.32 -17.36 -8.27
N LYS A 240 11.65 -16.92 -7.19
CA LYS A 240 10.19 -16.82 -7.14
C LYS A 240 9.70 -15.43 -7.51
N GLY A 241 9.46 -15.24 -8.80
CA GLY A 241 8.66 -14.15 -9.36
C GLY A 241 9.12 -12.72 -9.01
N TRP A 242 8.31 -11.75 -9.37
CA TRP A 242 8.54 -10.32 -9.09
C TRP A 242 7.42 -9.72 -8.22
N CYS A 243 6.25 -10.34 -8.23
CA CYS A 243 5.07 -9.91 -7.49
C CYS A 243 4.11 -11.09 -7.29
N MET A 244 3.17 -10.92 -6.35
CA MET A 244 2.12 -11.89 -6.03
C MET A 244 0.76 -11.21 -5.90
N LEU A 245 -0.30 -11.91 -6.30
CA LEU A 245 -1.67 -11.45 -6.15
C LEU A 245 -2.40 -12.32 -5.12
N LEU A 246 -3.01 -11.70 -4.14
CA LEU A 246 -3.86 -12.35 -3.16
C LEU A 246 -5.26 -11.73 -3.22
N LYS A 247 -6.26 -12.55 -3.54
CA LYS A 247 -7.66 -12.13 -3.73
C LYS A 247 -8.49 -12.49 -2.51
N VAL A 248 -9.23 -11.53 -1.97
CA VAL A 248 -10.06 -11.70 -0.76
C VAL A 248 -11.40 -10.98 -0.85
N PRO A 249 -12.38 -11.33 0.01
CA PRO A 249 -13.59 -10.55 0.19
C PRO A 249 -13.31 -9.07 0.49
N MET A 250 -14.30 -8.21 0.23
CA MET A 250 -14.15 -6.76 0.39
C MET A 250 -13.87 -6.27 1.81
N TYR A 251 -14.07 -7.10 2.84
CA TYR A 251 -13.95 -6.71 4.25
C TYR A 251 -12.52 -6.57 4.75
N TYR A 252 -11.56 -7.16 4.05
CA TYR A 252 -10.14 -7.11 4.42
C TYR A 252 -9.56 -5.73 4.12
N TYR A 253 -9.01 -5.06 5.14
CA TYR A 253 -8.56 -3.68 5.07
C TYR A 253 -7.09 -3.57 4.73
N GLN A 254 -6.24 -4.22 5.51
CA GLN A 254 -4.78 -4.12 5.44
C GLN A 254 -4.12 -5.51 5.40
N PRO A 255 -2.82 -5.60 5.05
CA PRO A 255 -2.08 -6.87 5.11
C PRO A 255 -2.13 -7.58 6.47
N ILE A 256 -2.24 -6.83 7.58
CA ILE A 256 -2.39 -7.44 8.92
C ILE A 256 -3.67 -8.26 9.05
N ASP A 257 -4.76 -7.90 8.35
CA ASP A 257 -5.98 -8.71 8.31
C ASP A 257 -5.75 -10.01 7.53
N LEU A 258 -4.92 -9.98 6.49
CA LEU A 258 -4.56 -11.15 5.70
C LEU A 258 -3.67 -12.12 6.49
N GLU A 259 -2.71 -11.57 7.24
CA GLU A 259 -1.91 -12.34 8.19
C GLU A 259 -2.78 -12.98 9.28
N ALA A 260 -3.74 -12.22 9.82
CA ALA A 260 -4.67 -12.74 10.83
C ALA A 260 -5.59 -13.83 10.26
N LEU A 261 -6.08 -13.68 9.02
CA LEU A 261 -6.81 -14.71 8.31
C LEU A 261 -5.98 -15.99 8.18
N ASP A 262 -4.75 -15.88 7.72
CA ASP A 262 -3.93 -17.04 7.40
C ASP A 262 -3.37 -17.73 8.66
N LYS A 263 -2.78 -16.97 9.58
CA LYS A 263 -2.09 -17.52 10.76
C LYS A 263 -3.02 -17.80 11.94
N LYS A 264 -4.16 -17.12 12.03
CA LYS A 264 -5.09 -17.21 13.17
C LYS A 264 -6.50 -17.63 12.76
N SER A 265 -6.75 -17.91 11.48
CA SER A 265 -8.07 -18.22 10.95
C SER A 265 -9.12 -17.14 11.28
N LYS A 266 -8.69 -15.88 11.49
CA LYS A 266 -9.58 -14.75 11.82
C LYS A 266 -10.24 -14.24 10.54
N GLN A 267 -11.51 -14.58 10.39
CA GLN A 267 -12.31 -14.20 9.24
C GLN A 267 -12.97 -12.84 9.44
N LYS A 268 -13.03 -12.02 8.38
CA LYS A 268 -13.77 -10.74 8.38
C LYS A 268 -14.93 -10.84 7.40
N ASP A 269 -16.15 -10.71 7.91
CA ASP A 269 -17.40 -10.73 7.14
C ASP A 269 -18.24 -9.45 7.30
N PHE A 270 -17.70 -8.44 7.98
CA PHE A 270 -18.33 -7.14 8.20
C PHE A 270 -17.33 -5.98 8.09
N TRP A 271 -17.85 -4.76 8.05
CA TRP A 271 -17.08 -3.52 8.06
C TRP A 271 -16.97 -3.01 9.48
N GLY A 272 -15.75 -2.92 10.03
CA GLY A 272 -15.55 -2.24 11.32
C GLY A 272 -15.85 -0.75 11.17
N GLU A 273 -16.68 -0.18 12.04
CA GLU A 273 -16.99 1.26 11.98
C GLU A 273 -15.73 2.12 12.11
N TRP A 274 -14.80 1.70 12.96
CA TRP A 274 -13.51 2.36 13.12
C TRP A 274 -12.66 2.28 11.85
N ASP A 275 -12.50 1.09 11.25
CA ASP A 275 -11.76 0.88 9.99
C ASP A 275 -12.30 1.82 8.90
N LEU A 276 -13.63 1.84 8.75
CA LEU A 276 -14.29 2.64 7.73
C LEU A 276 -14.16 4.15 7.98
N SER A 277 -14.42 4.59 9.22
CA SER A 277 -14.30 6.00 9.63
C SER A 277 -12.87 6.52 9.45
N ASN A 278 -11.89 5.72 9.87
CA ASN A 278 -10.48 6.01 9.67
C ASN A 278 -10.14 6.05 8.17
N ALA A 279 -10.55 5.05 7.39
CA ALA A 279 -10.29 5.01 5.95
C ALA A 279 -10.88 6.25 5.24
N TYR A 280 -12.08 6.70 5.60
CA TYR A 280 -12.67 7.93 5.04
C TYR A 280 -11.89 9.19 5.44
N ARG A 281 -11.53 9.32 6.72
CA ARG A 281 -10.76 10.48 7.20
C ARG A 281 -9.42 10.57 6.48
N GLU A 282 -8.66 9.48 6.49
CA GLU A 282 -7.31 9.44 5.93
C GLU A 282 -7.32 9.51 4.40
N ALA A 283 -8.32 8.94 3.72
CA ALA A 283 -8.38 9.02 2.27
C ALA A 283 -9.04 10.29 1.73
N PHE A 284 -10.01 10.90 2.41
CA PHE A 284 -10.88 11.94 1.83
C PHE A 284 -11.04 13.20 2.70
N GLY A 285 -10.36 13.29 3.84
CA GLY A 285 -10.23 14.51 4.66
C GLY A 285 -11.40 14.84 5.59
N ILE A 286 -12.63 14.43 5.31
CA ILE A 286 -13.78 14.56 6.24
C ILE A 286 -14.77 13.41 6.00
N TYR A 287 -15.13 12.69 7.06
CA TYR A 287 -16.26 11.75 7.04
C TYR A 287 -17.55 12.50 7.40
N THR A 288 -18.37 12.85 6.40
CA THR A 288 -19.75 13.28 6.64
C THR A 288 -20.64 12.04 6.61
N LYS A 289 -21.16 11.64 7.78
CA LYS A 289 -22.22 10.61 7.88
C LYS A 289 -23.47 11.03 7.13
#